data_AF-A0A1X7RJ28-F1
#
_entry.id   AF-A0A1X7RJ28-F1
#
_cell.length_a   1.000
_cell.length_b   1.000
_cell.length_c   1.000
_cell.angle_alpha   90.00
_cell.angle_beta   90.00
_cell.angle_gamma   90.00
#
_symmetry.space_group_name_H-M   'P 1'
#
loop_
_entity.id
_entity.type
_entity.pdbx_description
1 polymer ?
#
loop_
_entity_poly.entity_id
_entity_poly.type
_entity_poly.pdbx_seq_one_letter_code
_entity_poly.pdbx_strand_id
1 'polypeptide(L)'
;METEQQPDVVARQQTRLNTAARTAQPEARSSVQELATELEELRKLPVIPKPRMRAFFNKLATAAFDVKGGIALCHELHDIGYILRQNLVEVREQADENVKEEDNGGIKAEAADFGVNQEIAENIQKEDTGGVEGEVASSDPIERDSNGTNGILGAVVEAAPRAGASNSNNLMLAGVQGTALARPDRVLYRAPSAATTAGVNRNPARNPTASGNQSAAVNPAIPTGPARGNEMVSRRRRRGTSLESLLRGIGVTPPTSTLLSAKSSPEHQQSTRTTPHSSNTTAIMVVNVGINGFGRIGRIVFRNAVEHGDVHVVAVNDPFIEPHYAAYMLKYDSTHGVFKGTIEVDGDKGLIVNGKNVRFHTEKDPANIPWKESGADYIVESTGVFTTTEKASAHLKGGAKKVVISAPSADAPMFVMGVNNKTYTSDIPVISNASCTTNCLAPLAKVIHEKFTMIEGLMTTIHSYTATQKTVDGPSGKDWRGGRTAAQNIIPSSTGAAKAVGKVIPDLNGKLTGMSMRVPTANVSVVDLTCRIEKGATYEEITAALKEASEGELKGILAYTEDDIVSSDLNGNPHSSIVDGKAGISLNKNFVKLVSWYDNEWGYSRRVIDLLAYIAKVDGNA
;
A
#
# COMPACT_ATOMS: atom_id res chain seq x y z
N MET A 1 -19.14 -17.73 -13.42
CA MET A 1 -20.50 -17.25 -13.73
C MET A 1 -20.46 -16.78 -15.17
N GLU A 2 -21.47 -17.10 -15.95
CA GLU A 2 -21.57 -16.61 -17.33
C GLU A 2 -21.84 -15.10 -17.31
N THR A 3 -21.18 -14.34 -18.18
CA THR A 3 -21.42 -12.90 -18.34
C THR A 3 -22.76 -12.70 -19.04
N GLU A 4 -23.75 -12.30 -18.26
CA GLU A 4 -25.14 -12.18 -18.71
C GLU A 4 -25.30 -10.99 -19.67
N GLN A 5 -26.00 -11.17 -20.80
CA GLN A 5 -25.95 -10.17 -21.86
C GLN A 5 -26.68 -8.87 -21.46
N GLN A 6 -26.12 -7.73 -21.88
CA GLN A 6 -26.63 -6.40 -21.57
C GLN A 6 -28.15 -6.21 -21.83
N PRO A 7 -28.74 -6.74 -22.93
CA PRO A 7 -30.18 -6.65 -23.17
C PRO A 7 -31.02 -7.32 -22.07
N ASP A 8 -30.56 -8.44 -21.49
CA ASP A 8 -31.29 -9.19 -20.46
C ASP A 8 -31.21 -8.51 -19.09
N VAL A 9 -30.07 -7.86 -18.79
CA VAL A 9 -29.91 -7.03 -17.59
C VAL A 9 -30.88 -5.84 -17.63
N VAL A 10 -30.94 -5.14 -18.76
CA VAL A 10 -31.86 -4.01 -18.97
C VAL A 10 -33.31 -4.50 -18.96
N ALA A 11 -33.64 -5.61 -19.62
CA ALA A 11 -35.00 -6.19 -19.62
C ALA A 11 -35.50 -6.56 -18.21
N ARG A 12 -34.63 -7.06 -17.32
CA ARG A 12 -35.01 -7.36 -15.94
C ARG A 12 -35.11 -6.11 -15.07
N GLN A 13 -34.24 -5.11 -15.25
CA GLN A 13 -34.42 -3.82 -14.56
C GLN A 13 -35.70 -3.10 -15.04
N GLN A 14 -36.04 -3.20 -16.33
CA GLN A 14 -37.30 -2.74 -16.89
C GLN A 14 -38.51 -3.44 -16.25
N THR A 15 -38.40 -4.74 -16.03
CA THR A 15 -39.44 -5.53 -15.35
C THR A 15 -39.61 -5.10 -13.88
N ARG A 16 -38.51 -4.79 -13.19
CA ARG A 16 -38.52 -4.23 -11.83
C ARG A 16 -39.14 -2.84 -11.77
N LEU A 17 -38.77 -1.90 -12.67
CA LEU A 17 -39.43 -0.58 -12.76
C LEU A 17 -40.92 -0.69 -13.07
N ASN A 18 -41.32 -1.55 -14.01
CA ASN A 18 -42.73 -1.82 -14.32
C ASN A 18 -43.51 -2.41 -13.13
N THR A 19 -42.86 -3.19 -12.26
CA THR A 19 -43.47 -3.69 -11.00
C THR A 19 -43.53 -2.58 -9.94
N ALA A 20 -42.45 -1.81 -9.78
CA ALA A 20 -42.37 -0.67 -8.87
C ALA A 20 -43.44 0.40 -9.19
N ALA A 21 -43.69 0.69 -10.47
CA ALA A 21 -44.76 1.60 -10.91
C ALA A 21 -46.18 1.07 -10.61
N ARG A 22 -46.35 -0.22 -10.32
CA ARG A 22 -47.64 -0.82 -9.90
C ARG A 22 -47.82 -0.82 -8.39
N THR A 23 -46.73 -0.88 -7.63
CA THR A 23 -46.73 -0.92 -6.15
C THR A 23 -46.45 0.43 -5.49
N ALA A 24 -46.00 1.43 -6.25
CA ALA A 24 -45.80 2.80 -5.78
C ALA A 24 -47.09 3.44 -5.25
N GLN A 25 -46.95 4.26 -4.19
CA GLN A 25 -48.04 5.11 -3.72
C GLN A 25 -48.46 6.12 -4.82
N PRO A 26 -49.72 6.60 -4.82
CA PRO A 26 -50.25 7.45 -5.90
C PRO A 26 -49.37 8.66 -6.24
N GLU A 27 -48.77 9.30 -5.22
CA GLU A 27 -47.93 10.50 -5.35
C GLU A 27 -46.61 10.25 -6.12
N ALA A 28 -46.06 9.03 -6.08
CA ALA A 28 -44.81 8.68 -6.76
C ALA A 28 -45.03 7.87 -8.06
N ARG A 29 -46.28 7.49 -8.35
CA ARG A 29 -46.60 6.51 -9.38
C ARG A 29 -46.36 7.03 -10.80
N SER A 30 -46.55 8.32 -11.05
CA SER A 30 -46.16 8.99 -12.30
C SER A 30 -44.66 8.91 -12.54
N SER A 31 -43.85 9.39 -11.59
CA SER A 31 -42.39 9.48 -11.71
C SER A 31 -41.72 8.11 -11.96
N VAL A 32 -42.21 7.04 -11.31
CA VAL A 32 -41.71 5.67 -11.55
C VAL A 32 -42.19 5.11 -12.89
N GLN A 33 -43.39 5.48 -13.37
CA GLN A 33 -43.89 5.10 -14.69
C GLN A 33 -43.18 5.85 -15.83
N GLU A 34 -42.78 7.10 -15.62
CA GLU A 34 -41.92 7.88 -16.52
C GLU A 34 -40.53 7.24 -16.63
N LEU A 35 -39.91 6.89 -15.50
CA LEU A 35 -38.63 6.15 -15.47
C LEU A 35 -38.74 4.79 -16.17
N ALA A 36 -39.82 4.05 -15.98
CA ALA A 36 -40.07 2.81 -16.71
C ALA A 36 -40.19 3.06 -18.23
N THR A 37 -40.81 4.17 -18.64
CA THR A 37 -40.95 4.50 -20.07
C THR A 37 -39.61 4.92 -20.67
N GLU A 38 -38.82 5.72 -19.96
CA GLU A 38 -37.51 6.18 -20.40
C GLU A 38 -36.48 5.05 -20.48
N LEU A 39 -36.47 4.09 -19.55
CA LEU A 39 -35.57 2.94 -19.65
C LEU A 39 -35.90 2.03 -20.86
N GLU A 40 -37.19 1.87 -21.21
CA GLU A 40 -37.60 1.10 -22.39
C GLU A 40 -37.25 1.83 -23.71
N GLU A 41 -37.24 3.18 -23.73
CA GLU A 41 -36.67 3.94 -24.85
C GLU A 41 -35.15 3.82 -24.94
N LEU A 42 -34.43 3.87 -23.81
CA LEU A 42 -32.97 3.68 -23.79
C LEU A 42 -32.57 2.26 -24.21
N ARG A 43 -33.39 1.24 -23.89
CA ARG A 43 -33.21 -0.16 -24.28
C ARG A 43 -33.29 -0.39 -25.81
N LYS A 44 -33.99 0.47 -26.55
CA LYS A 44 -34.12 0.38 -28.02
C LYS A 44 -32.90 0.91 -28.78
N LEU A 45 -31.96 1.57 -28.08
CA LEU A 45 -30.76 2.14 -28.69
C LEU A 45 -29.65 1.07 -28.76
N PRO A 46 -28.97 0.89 -29.91
CA PRO A 46 -27.86 -0.07 -30.01
C PRO A 46 -26.65 0.36 -29.16
N VAL A 47 -26.47 1.66 -28.94
CA VAL A 47 -25.53 2.24 -27.98
C VAL A 47 -26.23 3.40 -27.28
N ILE A 48 -26.19 3.44 -25.94
CA ILE A 48 -26.92 4.44 -25.15
C ILE A 48 -26.03 5.69 -24.91
N PRO A 49 -26.43 6.91 -25.36
CA PRO A 49 -25.60 8.10 -25.21
C PRO A 49 -25.34 8.49 -23.74
N LYS A 50 -24.07 8.80 -23.42
CA LYS A 50 -23.62 9.24 -22.08
C LYS A 50 -24.48 10.37 -21.46
N PRO A 51 -24.93 11.41 -22.21
CA PRO A 51 -25.82 12.44 -21.67
C PRO A 51 -27.21 11.90 -21.26
N ARG A 52 -27.81 11.02 -22.09
CA ARG A 52 -29.12 10.41 -21.80
C ARG A 52 -29.06 9.48 -20.58
N MET A 53 -28.01 8.65 -20.45
CA MET A 53 -27.80 7.86 -19.24
C MET A 53 -27.63 8.73 -17.99
N ARG A 54 -26.92 9.86 -18.09
CA ARG A 54 -26.76 10.79 -16.95
C ARG A 54 -28.08 11.46 -16.56
N ALA A 55 -28.91 11.86 -17.52
CA ALA A 55 -30.24 12.39 -17.27
C ALA A 55 -31.15 11.35 -16.58
N PHE A 56 -31.15 10.11 -17.07
CA PHE A 56 -31.90 9.00 -16.47
C PHE A 56 -31.45 8.71 -15.03
N PHE A 57 -30.14 8.61 -14.76
CA PHE A 57 -29.64 8.39 -13.40
C PHE A 57 -29.98 9.56 -12.44
N ASN A 58 -30.01 10.80 -12.93
CA ASN A 58 -30.44 11.95 -12.12
C ASN A 58 -31.93 11.82 -11.75
N LYS A 59 -32.81 11.55 -12.72
CA LYS A 59 -34.25 11.32 -12.48
C LYS A 59 -34.51 10.15 -11.53
N LEU A 60 -33.78 9.05 -11.69
CA LEU A 60 -33.87 7.88 -10.83
C LEU A 60 -33.48 8.20 -9.38
N ALA A 61 -32.46 9.04 -9.18
CA ALA A 61 -32.08 9.53 -7.85
C ALA A 61 -33.15 10.45 -7.26
N THR A 62 -33.67 11.42 -8.03
CA THR A 62 -34.75 12.31 -7.59
C THR A 62 -36.00 11.52 -7.17
N ALA A 63 -36.45 10.57 -8.00
CA ALA A 63 -37.59 9.71 -7.66
C ALA A 63 -37.34 8.85 -6.39
N ALA A 64 -36.11 8.42 -6.13
CA ALA A 64 -35.78 7.71 -4.90
C ALA A 64 -35.82 8.60 -3.63
N PHE A 65 -35.63 9.92 -3.77
CA PHE A 65 -35.76 10.90 -2.69
C PHE A 65 -37.21 11.40 -2.48
N ASP A 66 -37.99 11.58 -3.54
CA ASP A 66 -39.35 12.11 -3.46
C ASP A 66 -40.40 11.10 -2.95
N VAL A 67 -40.08 9.80 -2.89
CA VAL A 67 -40.92 8.73 -2.33
C VAL A 67 -41.04 8.87 -0.80
N LYS A 68 -41.94 9.75 -0.35
CA LYS A 68 -42.31 9.87 1.07
C LYS A 68 -42.95 8.57 1.57
N GLY A 69 -42.29 7.92 2.54
CA GLY A 69 -42.84 6.79 3.29
C GLY A 69 -42.64 5.39 2.69
N GLY A 70 -41.86 5.25 1.61
CA GLY A 70 -41.71 3.98 0.88
C GLY A 70 -40.29 3.39 0.91
N ILE A 71 -39.72 3.08 2.08
CA ILE A 71 -38.33 2.58 2.24
C ILE A 71 -37.98 1.45 1.24
N ALA A 72 -38.87 0.47 1.07
CA ALA A 72 -38.67 -0.65 0.15
C ALA A 72 -38.57 -0.20 -1.33
N LEU A 73 -39.32 0.82 -1.74
CA LEU A 73 -39.27 1.38 -3.10
C LEU A 73 -38.01 2.23 -3.30
N CYS A 74 -37.57 3.00 -2.29
CA CYS A 74 -36.30 3.71 -2.33
C CYS A 74 -35.11 2.73 -2.51
N HIS A 75 -35.13 1.59 -1.82
CA HIS A 75 -34.12 0.53 -1.98
C HIS A 75 -34.18 -0.11 -3.37
N GLU A 76 -35.38 -0.46 -3.86
CA GLU A 76 -35.57 -1.07 -5.20
C GLU A 76 -35.04 -0.15 -6.33
N LEU A 77 -35.35 1.15 -6.29
CA LEU A 77 -34.87 2.13 -7.26
C LEU A 77 -33.34 2.34 -7.18
N HIS A 78 -32.78 2.33 -5.97
CA HIS A 78 -31.34 2.40 -5.76
C HIS A 78 -30.61 1.18 -6.33
N ASP A 79 -31.12 -0.03 -6.09
CA ASP A 79 -30.53 -1.28 -6.58
C ASP A 79 -30.59 -1.39 -8.11
N ILE A 80 -31.70 -0.95 -8.72
CA ILE A 80 -31.81 -0.81 -10.18
C ILE A 80 -30.71 0.14 -10.70
N GLY A 81 -30.53 1.30 -10.05
CA GLY A 81 -29.51 2.28 -10.41
C GLY A 81 -28.07 1.80 -10.19
N TYR A 82 -27.83 0.91 -9.22
CA TYR A 82 -26.55 0.26 -8.98
C TYR A 82 -26.24 -0.81 -10.04
N ILE A 83 -27.18 -1.71 -10.32
CA ILE A 83 -27.00 -2.81 -11.28
C ILE A 83 -26.77 -2.27 -12.70
N LEU A 84 -27.57 -1.29 -13.15
CA LEU A 84 -27.36 -0.64 -14.45
C LEU A 84 -25.98 0.01 -14.54
N ARG A 85 -25.47 0.59 -13.45
CA ARG A 85 -24.17 1.27 -13.41
C ARG A 85 -22.99 0.30 -13.51
N GLN A 86 -23.05 -0.88 -12.87
CA GLN A 86 -21.97 -1.87 -12.97
C GLN A 86 -21.84 -2.41 -14.40
N ASN A 87 -22.94 -2.89 -14.98
CA ASN A 87 -22.95 -3.47 -16.33
C ASN A 87 -22.58 -2.45 -17.43
N LEU A 88 -22.89 -1.15 -17.23
CA LEU A 88 -22.46 -0.07 -18.14
C LEU A 88 -20.99 0.37 -17.95
N VAL A 89 -20.31 -0.06 -16.88
CA VAL A 89 -18.86 0.11 -16.72
C VAL A 89 -18.10 -1.00 -17.44
N GLU A 90 -18.57 -2.24 -17.36
CA GLU A 90 -17.93 -3.39 -18.03
C GLU A 90 -17.95 -3.24 -19.56
N VAL A 91 -19.09 -2.82 -20.14
CA VAL A 91 -19.19 -2.53 -21.59
C VAL A 91 -18.29 -1.37 -22.03
N ARG A 92 -17.90 -0.45 -21.12
CA ARG A 92 -16.96 0.63 -21.47
C ARG A 92 -15.56 0.07 -21.73
N GLU A 93 -15.12 -0.91 -20.94
CA GLU A 93 -13.79 -1.51 -21.13
C GLU A 93 -13.74 -2.28 -22.46
N GLN A 94 -14.80 -3.01 -22.82
CA GLN A 94 -14.89 -3.74 -24.10
C GLN A 94 -15.12 -2.84 -25.33
N ALA A 95 -15.83 -1.72 -25.20
CA ALA A 95 -15.99 -0.75 -26.29
C ALA A 95 -14.68 0.02 -26.57
N ASP A 96 -13.94 0.39 -25.52
CA ASP A 96 -12.61 1.02 -25.64
C ASP A 96 -11.54 0.00 -26.13
N GLU A 97 -11.85 -1.29 -26.24
CA GLU A 97 -11.04 -2.33 -26.91
C GLU A 97 -11.44 -2.49 -28.39
N ASN A 98 -12.72 -2.76 -28.71
CA ASN A 98 -13.17 -2.99 -30.10
C ASN A 98 -12.86 -1.81 -31.05
N VAL A 99 -12.96 -0.56 -30.56
CA VAL A 99 -12.64 0.64 -31.35
C VAL A 99 -11.16 0.72 -31.76
N LYS A 100 -10.28 -0.09 -31.18
CA LYS A 100 -8.84 -0.15 -31.54
C LYS A 100 -8.50 -1.21 -32.58
N GLU A 101 -9.40 -2.13 -32.90
CA GLU A 101 -9.16 -3.15 -33.94
C GLU A 101 -9.63 -2.70 -35.33
N GLU A 102 -10.63 -1.82 -35.44
CA GLU A 102 -11.13 -1.34 -36.74
C GLU A 102 -10.31 -0.18 -37.36
N ASP A 103 -9.63 0.64 -36.54
CA ASP A 103 -8.93 1.87 -37.02
C ASP A 103 -7.56 1.63 -37.69
N ASN A 104 -7.30 0.38 -38.12
CA ASN A 104 -6.07 -0.05 -38.81
C ASN A 104 -6.35 -0.62 -40.22
N GLY A 105 -7.47 -0.20 -40.86
CA GLY A 105 -8.06 -0.94 -41.98
C GLY A 105 -8.68 -0.17 -43.17
N GLY A 106 -8.27 1.05 -43.50
CA GLY A 106 -8.44 1.60 -44.86
C GLY A 106 -9.52 2.68 -45.09
N ILE A 107 -9.08 3.94 -45.10
CA ILE A 107 -9.86 5.07 -45.63
C ILE A 107 -9.89 5.01 -47.18
N LYS A 108 -10.97 4.46 -47.77
CA LYS A 108 -11.60 4.84 -49.07
C LYS A 108 -12.52 3.74 -49.64
N ALA A 109 -13.79 3.74 -49.25
CA ALA A 109 -14.92 3.21 -50.03
C ALA A 109 -16.24 3.82 -49.52
N GLU A 110 -17.34 3.64 -50.26
CA GLU A 110 -18.74 3.79 -49.81
C GLU A 110 -19.18 5.10 -49.14
N ALA A 111 -18.67 6.24 -49.65
CA ALA A 111 -19.32 7.55 -49.50
C ALA A 111 -20.11 7.90 -50.78
N ALA A 112 -21.00 7.01 -51.23
CA ALA A 112 -21.63 7.09 -52.56
C ALA A 112 -23.04 6.46 -52.71
N ASP A 113 -23.80 6.27 -51.62
CA ASP A 113 -25.25 6.03 -51.70
C ASP A 113 -25.99 6.65 -50.49
N PHE A 114 -27.31 6.76 -50.56
CA PHE A 114 -28.21 7.46 -49.62
C PHE A 114 -27.92 8.96 -49.44
N GLY A 115 -28.24 9.75 -50.48
CA GLY A 115 -28.26 11.21 -50.37
C GLY A 115 -29.35 11.73 -49.42
N VAL A 116 -28.93 12.44 -48.36
CA VAL A 116 -29.78 13.22 -47.44
C VAL A 116 -29.16 14.61 -47.26
N ASN A 117 -30.00 15.65 -47.07
CA ASN A 117 -29.61 17.04 -47.28
C ASN A 117 -28.50 17.60 -46.36
N GLN A 118 -27.74 18.52 -46.97
CA GLN A 118 -26.59 19.23 -46.42
C GLN A 118 -26.98 20.38 -45.44
N GLU A 119 -27.87 20.12 -44.48
CA GLU A 119 -28.49 21.17 -43.63
C GLU A 119 -28.38 20.93 -42.11
N ILE A 120 -27.65 19.89 -41.70
CA ILE A 120 -27.43 19.56 -40.26
C ILE A 120 -25.99 19.87 -39.80
N ALA A 121 -25.03 19.99 -40.73
CA ALA A 121 -23.62 20.24 -40.41
C ALA A 121 -23.33 21.60 -39.76
N GLU A 122 -24.16 22.63 -40.02
CA GLU A 122 -23.92 24.00 -39.53
C GLU A 122 -24.60 24.30 -38.17
N ASN A 123 -25.50 23.44 -37.69
CA ASN A 123 -26.24 23.67 -36.44
C ASN A 123 -25.55 23.09 -35.18
N ILE A 124 -24.42 22.39 -35.34
CA ILE A 124 -23.67 21.80 -34.20
C ILE A 124 -22.56 22.75 -33.68
N GLN A 125 -22.26 23.86 -34.36
CA GLN A 125 -21.30 24.88 -33.92
C GLN A 125 -21.94 26.16 -33.34
N LYS A 126 -23.20 26.12 -32.87
CA LYS A 126 -23.93 27.32 -32.42
C LYS A 126 -24.65 27.26 -31.06
N GLU A 127 -24.57 26.16 -30.30
CA GLU A 127 -25.18 26.06 -28.96
C GLU A 127 -24.20 26.26 -27.78
N ASP A 128 -22.93 26.63 -28.02
CA ASP A 128 -21.93 26.84 -26.96
C ASP A 128 -21.45 28.30 -26.82
N THR A 129 -22.17 29.27 -27.45
CA THR A 129 -21.84 30.72 -27.37
C THR A 129 -23.08 31.62 -27.30
N GLY A 130 -23.41 32.11 -26.10
CA GLY A 130 -24.42 33.16 -25.85
C GLY A 130 -25.52 32.71 -24.88
N GLY A 131 -25.87 33.44 -23.81
CA GLY A 131 -25.29 34.66 -23.22
C GLY A 131 -25.54 34.67 -21.70
N VAL A 132 -25.72 35.79 -20.99
CA VAL A 132 -25.91 37.21 -21.35
C VAL A 132 -25.38 38.08 -20.20
N GLU A 133 -24.86 39.27 -20.48
CA GLU A 133 -24.42 40.26 -19.45
C GLU A 133 -25.60 41.07 -18.88
N GLY A 134 -25.47 41.55 -17.64
CA GLY A 134 -26.45 42.45 -17.02
C GLY A 134 -25.87 43.24 -15.84
N GLU A 135 -25.85 44.56 -15.94
CA GLU A 135 -25.11 45.47 -15.05
C GLU A 135 -25.81 45.74 -13.70
N VAL A 136 -25.02 45.93 -12.64
CA VAL A 136 -25.22 47.01 -11.65
C VAL A 136 -23.83 47.56 -11.27
N ALA A 137 -23.69 48.88 -11.11
CA ALA A 137 -22.39 49.56 -11.15
C ALA A 137 -21.78 49.98 -9.79
N SER A 138 -20.44 50.04 -9.79
CA SER A 138 -19.56 51.00 -9.10
C SER A 138 -19.82 51.46 -7.65
N SER A 139 -18.81 51.27 -6.79
CA SER A 139 -18.04 52.41 -6.21
C SER A 139 -16.74 51.93 -5.54
N ASP A 140 -15.72 52.79 -5.53
CA ASP A 140 -14.32 52.49 -5.19
C ASP A 140 -13.97 52.69 -3.69
N PRO A 141 -12.79 52.20 -3.21
CA PRO A 141 -12.50 52.03 -1.79
C PRO A 141 -11.94 53.29 -1.09
N ILE A 142 -11.89 53.23 0.26
CA ILE A 142 -11.23 54.22 1.12
C ILE A 142 -10.33 53.50 2.15
N GLU A 143 -9.08 53.94 2.25
CA GLU A 143 -8.11 53.51 3.27
C GLU A 143 -8.38 54.16 4.63
N ARG A 144 -7.95 53.53 5.75
CA ARG A 144 -7.01 54.17 6.71
C ARG A 144 -6.52 53.30 7.87
N ASP A 145 -5.27 53.56 8.19
CA ASP A 145 -4.42 53.01 9.26
C ASP A 145 -4.90 53.16 10.72
N SER A 146 -4.21 52.39 11.57
CA SER A 146 -3.50 52.84 12.79
C SER A 146 -4.00 52.40 14.19
N ASN A 147 -3.05 51.82 14.93
CA ASN A 147 -2.72 51.98 16.36
C ASN A 147 -3.83 52.03 17.43
N GLY A 148 -3.75 51.13 18.43
CA GLY A 148 -4.41 51.31 19.73
C GLY A 148 -4.15 50.19 20.73
N THR A 149 -3.47 50.48 21.85
CA THR A 149 -3.23 49.55 22.98
C THR A 149 -4.16 49.89 24.16
N ASN A 150 -4.23 48.98 25.17
CA ASN A 150 -5.00 49.06 26.43
C ASN A 150 -6.50 48.65 26.31
N GLY A 151 -7.18 48.16 27.36
CA GLY A 151 -6.66 47.66 28.65
C GLY A 151 -7.65 47.65 29.84
N ILE A 152 -8.09 46.45 30.25
CA ILE A 152 -8.59 46.05 31.60
C ILE A 152 -10.00 46.55 32.07
N LEU A 153 -10.67 45.71 32.88
CA LEU A 153 -11.83 45.90 33.80
C LEU A 153 -13.29 45.77 33.28
N GLY A 154 -14.13 45.07 34.07
CA GLY A 154 -15.61 45.11 33.98
C GLY A 154 -16.36 43.91 34.60
N ALA A 155 -17.29 44.16 35.54
CA ALA A 155 -18.25 43.19 36.13
C ALA A 155 -19.30 42.72 35.08
N VAL A 156 -19.97 41.55 35.12
CA VAL A 156 -20.52 40.64 36.17
C VAL A 156 -21.97 40.97 36.61
N VAL A 157 -22.88 40.01 36.33
CA VAL A 157 -24.26 39.77 36.85
C VAL A 157 -25.43 40.68 36.41
N GLU A 158 -26.42 40.07 35.73
CA GLU A 158 -27.84 39.87 36.12
C GLU A 158 -28.52 38.92 35.09
N ALA A 159 -29.58 38.14 35.34
CA ALA A 159 -30.25 37.70 36.58
C ALA A 159 -30.94 36.32 36.32
N ALA A 160 -31.41 35.63 37.38
CA ALA A 160 -32.17 34.35 37.29
C ALA A 160 -33.64 34.54 37.74
N PRO A 161 -34.53 33.54 37.57
CA PRO A 161 -34.82 32.66 38.73
C PRO A 161 -35.27 31.19 38.46
N ARG A 162 -34.90 30.29 39.39
CA ARG A 162 -35.71 29.29 40.18
C ARG A 162 -36.91 28.56 39.53
N ALA A 163 -37.32 27.34 39.89
CA ALA A 163 -36.85 26.21 40.75
C ALA A 163 -37.85 25.02 40.55
N GLY A 164 -37.72 23.78 41.05
CA GLY A 164 -36.69 23.06 41.82
C GLY A 164 -37.30 21.88 42.64
N ALA A 165 -36.47 20.94 43.13
CA ALA A 165 -36.79 19.85 44.08
C ALA A 165 -37.79 18.73 43.59
N SER A 166 -37.89 17.53 44.17
CA SER A 166 -36.96 16.62 44.90
C SER A 166 -37.63 15.23 45.13
N ASN A 167 -36.91 14.24 45.68
CA ASN A 167 -37.41 12.95 46.24
C ASN A 167 -37.94 11.89 45.23
N SER A 168 -38.08 10.59 45.58
CA SER A 168 -37.26 9.68 46.42
C SER A 168 -37.73 8.20 46.28
N ASN A 169 -36.84 7.26 46.64
CA ASN A 169 -37.11 5.87 47.08
C ASN A 169 -37.58 4.76 46.10
N ASN A 170 -37.14 3.54 46.46
CA ASN A 170 -37.57 2.25 45.91
C ASN A 170 -39.04 1.93 46.19
N LEU A 171 -39.64 1.07 45.35
CA LEU A 171 -40.50 -0.01 45.84
C LEU A 171 -40.56 -1.20 44.85
N MET A 172 -40.93 -2.36 45.37
CA MET A 172 -41.05 -3.64 44.67
C MET A 172 -42.50 -4.14 44.71
N LEU A 173 -42.77 -5.20 43.93
CA LEU A 173 -43.83 -6.21 44.10
C LEU A 173 -45.29 -5.90 43.66
N ALA A 174 -45.93 -6.98 43.17
CA ALA A 174 -47.32 -7.14 42.65
C ALA A 174 -47.71 -6.27 41.42
N GLY A 175 -48.34 -6.77 40.34
CA GLY A 175 -48.67 -8.14 39.92
C GLY A 175 -50.11 -8.59 40.19
N VAL A 176 -50.82 -9.11 39.16
CA VAL A 176 -51.89 -10.15 39.19
C VAL A 176 -52.45 -10.41 37.77
N GLN A 177 -52.63 -11.70 37.41
CA GLN A 177 -53.56 -12.39 36.45
C GLN A 177 -54.11 -11.66 35.19
N GLY A 178 -54.39 -12.28 34.04
CA GLY A 178 -54.41 -13.67 33.53
C GLY A 178 -54.88 -13.64 32.04
N THR A 179 -55.05 -14.71 31.25
CA THR A 179 -55.10 -16.18 31.43
C THR A 179 -54.66 -16.91 30.13
N ALA A 180 -54.56 -18.26 30.18
CA ALA A 180 -54.78 -19.29 29.12
C ALA A 180 -54.62 -18.95 27.60
N LEU A 181 -54.09 -19.80 26.69
CA LEU A 181 -53.59 -21.20 26.67
C LEU A 181 -52.91 -21.39 25.26
N ALA A 182 -52.21 -22.46 24.81
CA ALA A 182 -51.82 -23.78 25.33
C ALA A 182 -50.46 -24.22 24.69
N ARG A 183 -50.26 -25.53 24.45
CA ARG A 183 -49.30 -26.18 23.52
C ARG A 183 -50.01 -27.40 22.87
N PRO A 184 -49.45 -28.08 21.85
CA PRO A 184 -48.33 -29.04 22.00
C PRO A 184 -47.09 -28.62 21.16
N ASP A 185 -46.09 -29.46 20.88
CA ASP A 185 -45.13 -30.16 21.77
C ASP A 185 -43.85 -30.46 20.91
N ARG A 186 -42.59 -30.31 21.38
CA ARG A 186 -41.80 -31.13 22.34
C ARG A 186 -41.07 -32.33 21.68
N VAL A 187 -39.74 -32.17 21.56
CA VAL A 187 -38.78 -33.29 21.63
C VAL A 187 -37.70 -32.90 22.64
N LEU A 188 -37.26 -33.86 23.46
CA LEU A 188 -36.18 -33.74 24.43
C LEU A 188 -35.37 -35.04 24.39
N TYR A 189 -34.07 -34.96 24.62
CA TYR A 189 -33.25 -36.14 24.95
C TYR A 189 -32.52 -35.93 26.28
N ARG A 190 -32.43 -37.01 27.07
CA ARG A 190 -31.81 -37.04 28.40
C ARG A 190 -30.43 -37.71 28.32
N ALA A 191 -29.51 -37.27 29.17
CA ALA A 191 -28.39 -38.10 29.62
C ALA A 191 -28.82 -38.99 30.80
N PRO A 192 -28.33 -40.25 30.91
CA PRO A 192 -28.57 -41.12 32.06
C PRO A 192 -27.42 -41.09 33.08
N SER A 193 -27.68 -41.52 34.31
CA SER A 193 -26.63 -41.87 35.29
C SER A 193 -27.11 -42.96 36.26
N ALA A 194 -26.18 -43.86 36.64
CA ALA A 194 -26.33 -44.78 37.76
C ALA A 194 -24.95 -45.32 38.21
N ALA A 195 -24.67 -45.13 39.51
CA ALA A 195 -24.28 -46.14 40.52
C ALA A 195 -23.24 -47.24 40.17
N THR A 196 -22.29 -47.61 41.05
CA THR A 196 -22.05 -47.27 42.49
C THR A 196 -20.51 -47.23 42.76
N THR A 197 -19.86 -47.32 43.94
CA THR A 197 -20.19 -47.84 45.28
C THR A 197 -19.62 -46.95 46.41
N ALA A 198 -18.63 -47.39 47.19
CA ALA A 198 -18.05 -46.69 48.35
C ALA A 198 -16.59 -47.14 48.61
N GLY A 199 -15.73 -46.40 49.33
CA GLY A 199 -15.90 -45.05 49.89
C GLY A 199 -14.89 -44.74 51.02
N VAL A 200 -15.14 -43.65 51.78
CA VAL A 200 -14.45 -43.23 53.04
C VAL A 200 -13.00 -42.70 52.81
N ASN A 201 -12.60 -41.48 53.18
CA ASN A 201 -12.73 -40.87 54.51
C ASN A 201 -12.71 -39.30 54.55
N ARG A 202 -13.62 -38.72 55.35
CA ARG A 202 -13.61 -37.42 56.10
C ARG A 202 -12.84 -36.16 55.59
N ASN A 203 -13.61 -35.24 54.99
CA ASN A 203 -13.85 -33.81 55.32
C ASN A 203 -13.30 -33.25 56.67
N PRO A 204 -13.20 -31.91 56.92
CA PRO A 204 -13.58 -30.69 56.13
C PRO A 204 -12.43 -29.60 56.13
N ALA A 205 -12.53 -28.24 56.04
CA ALA A 205 -13.62 -27.24 55.99
C ALA A 205 -13.22 -25.83 55.42
N ARG A 206 -14.19 -25.15 54.78
CA ARG A 206 -14.62 -23.70 54.85
C ARG A 206 -13.63 -22.50 54.89
N ASN A 207 -13.49 -21.85 53.73
CA ASN A 207 -13.86 -20.44 53.38
C ASN A 207 -14.81 -19.65 54.33
N PRO A 208 -15.02 -18.31 54.14
CA PRO A 208 -14.13 -17.20 53.69
C PRO A 208 -14.42 -15.86 54.45
N THR A 209 -13.92 -14.70 54.00
CA THR A 209 -14.65 -13.40 53.76
C THR A 209 -13.71 -12.23 53.45
N ALA A 210 -14.21 -11.07 52.99
CA ALA A 210 -13.42 -9.89 52.62
C ALA A 210 -14.11 -8.53 52.91
N SER A 211 -13.33 -7.56 53.38
CA SER A 211 -13.58 -6.10 53.48
C SER A 211 -12.28 -5.41 53.92
N GLY A 212 -12.03 -4.10 53.76
CA GLY A 212 -12.74 -3.07 52.98
C GLY A 212 -12.25 -1.64 53.28
N ASN A 213 -11.86 -0.89 52.23
CA ASN A 213 -11.70 0.58 52.14
C ASN A 213 -10.61 1.38 52.93
N GLN A 214 -9.87 2.18 52.13
CA GLN A 214 -9.52 3.62 52.30
C GLN A 214 -8.65 4.13 53.48
N SER A 215 -7.52 4.74 53.12
CA SER A 215 -7.27 6.20 53.25
C SER A 215 -5.93 6.57 52.58
N ALA A 216 -5.52 7.85 52.56
CA ALA A 216 -4.42 8.34 51.71
C ALA A 216 -3.59 9.49 52.31
N ALA A 217 -2.47 9.78 51.63
CA ALA A 217 -1.77 11.08 51.47
C ALA A 217 -0.47 11.38 52.25
N VAL A 218 0.21 12.41 51.73
CA VAL A 218 1.41 13.14 52.21
C VAL A 218 2.78 12.53 51.85
N ASN A 219 3.77 13.41 51.66
CA ASN A 219 5.03 13.20 50.94
C ASN A 219 6.25 13.74 51.77
N PRO A 220 7.43 14.17 51.25
CA PRO A 220 8.70 13.58 51.68
C PRO A 220 9.63 14.53 52.46
N ALA A 221 10.77 14.02 52.94
CA ALA A 221 11.89 14.83 53.43
C ALA A 221 13.27 14.23 53.11
N ILE A 222 14.24 15.11 52.86
CA ILE A 222 15.68 14.83 52.63
C ILE A 222 16.45 15.41 53.82
N PRO A 223 17.67 14.91 54.13
CA PRO A 223 18.71 15.77 54.67
C PRO A 223 19.98 15.80 53.79
N THR A 224 20.56 17.00 53.68
CA THR A 224 21.78 17.33 52.93
C THR A 224 22.97 17.57 53.87
N GLY A 225 24.22 17.38 53.43
CA GLY A 225 25.38 17.79 54.23
C GLY A 225 26.75 17.49 53.59
N PRO A 226 27.73 18.42 53.55
CA PRO A 226 28.93 18.26 52.71
C PRO A 226 30.31 18.37 53.41
N ALA A 227 31.37 17.90 52.74
CA ALA A 227 32.76 18.32 52.96
C ALA A 227 33.61 18.14 51.68
N ARG A 228 34.77 18.81 51.59
CA ARG A 228 35.75 18.74 50.49
C ARG A 228 37.12 18.27 51.02
N GLY A 229 38.02 17.76 50.16
CA GLY A 229 39.47 17.90 50.39
C GLY A 229 40.41 16.77 49.91
N ASN A 230 40.95 16.93 48.70
CA ASN A 230 42.32 16.63 48.23
C ASN A 230 43.07 15.28 48.43
N GLU A 231 43.91 15.02 47.39
CA GLU A 231 45.13 14.18 47.33
C GLU A 231 45.06 12.65 47.55
N MET A 232 46.03 11.84 47.11
CA MET A 232 46.64 11.66 45.76
C MET A 232 47.39 10.29 45.74
N VAL A 233 47.74 9.77 44.55
CA VAL A 233 48.77 8.72 44.28
C VAL A 233 48.46 7.23 44.58
N SER A 234 48.43 6.44 43.48
CA SER A 234 48.60 4.96 43.38
C SER A 234 47.46 4.06 43.92
N ARG A 235 46.92 3.09 43.16
CA ARG A 235 47.60 1.93 42.55
C ARG A 235 46.88 1.36 41.31
N ARG A 236 47.57 0.50 40.55
CA ARG A 236 47.08 -0.19 39.33
C ARG A 236 45.81 -1.04 39.57
N ARG A 237 44.81 -0.93 38.69
CA ARG A 237 43.86 -2.03 38.41
C ARG A 237 44.56 -3.12 37.57
N ARG A 238 44.39 -4.40 37.92
CA ARG A 238 44.70 -5.53 37.02
C ARG A 238 43.46 -5.87 36.19
N ARG A 239 43.64 -6.19 34.91
CA ARG A 239 42.69 -7.02 34.13
C ARG A 239 43.09 -8.48 34.29
N GLY A 240 42.12 -9.40 34.18
CA GLY A 240 42.38 -10.84 34.16
C GLY A 240 42.86 -11.32 32.80
N THR A 241 43.52 -12.48 32.79
CA THR A 241 43.90 -13.26 31.62
C THR A 241 43.81 -14.74 31.98
N SER A 242 43.20 -15.55 31.13
CA SER A 242 43.27 -17.00 31.18
C SER A 242 43.77 -17.51 29.84
N LEU A 243 44.86 -18.28 29.87
CA LEU A 243 45.45 -18.94 28.72
C LEU A 243 45.31 -20.45 28.98
N GLU A 244 44.71 -21.20 28.05
CA GLU A 244 44.74 -22.66 28.09
C GLU A 244 45.48 -23.23 26.89
N SER A 245 46.33 -24.21 27.17
CA SER A 245 46.98 -25.06 26.19
C SER A 245 47.45 -26.32 26.90
N LEU A 246 46.95 -27.51 26.52
CA LEU A 246 47.60 -28.76 26.90
C LEU A 246 47.32 -29.92 25.93
N LEU A 247 48.39 -30.36 25.27
CA LEU A 247 48.69 -31.72 24.82
C LEU A 247 47.59 -32.58 24.15
N ARG A 248 47.85 -32.92 22.87
CA ARG A 248 47.96 -34.32 22.42
C ARG A 248 48.92 -34.41 21.23
N GLY A 249 49.53 -35.57 21.04
CA GLY A 249 50.38 -35.85 19.89
C GLY A 249 50.48 -37.35 19.62
N ILE A 250 50.57 -37.69 18.34
CA ILE A 250 51.06 -38.92 17.69
C ILE A 250 51.17 -38.54 16.20
N GLY A 251 52.20 -38.97 15.50
CA GLY A 251 52.45 -38.56 14.12
C GLY A 251 52.77 -39.73 13.19
N VAL A 252 52.55 -39.51 11.88
CA VAL A 252 53.00 -40.36 10.77
C VAL A 252 53.42 -39.44 9.61
N THR A 253 54.47 -39.82 8.87
CA THR A 253 55.02 -39.06 7.72
C THR A 253 54.61 -39.68 6.38
N PRO A 254 54.70 -38.90 5.30
CA PRO A 254 55.44 -39.36 4.12
C PRO A 254 56.45 -38.29 3.58
N PRO A 255 57.34 -38.61 2.61
CA PRO A 255 58.68 -38.02 2.58
C PRO A 255 59.12 -37.29 1.29
N THR A 256 60.19 -36.49 1.42
CA THR A 256 61.17 -36.08 0.37
C THR A 256 60.66 -35.24 -0.83
N SER A 257 61.46 -34.33 -1.41
CA SER A 257 62.93 -34.34 -1.54
C SER A 257 63.65 -33.00 -1.28
N THR A 258 64.90 -33.17 -0.86
CA THR A 258 66.06 -32.27 -0.84
C THR A 258 66.69 -32.14 -2.25
N LEU A 259 67.62 -31.23 -2.62
CA LEU A 259 68.41 -30.15 -1.98
C LEU A 259 69.07 -29.32 -3.12
N LEU A 260 69.50 -28.07 -2.85
CA LEU A 260 70.62 -27.34 -3.54
C LEU A 260 70.45 -27.05 -5.07
N SER A 261 71.24 -26.20 -5.74
CA SER A 261 72.02 -25.00 -5.33
C SER A 261 72.46 -24.24 -6.59
N ALA A 262 72.32 -22.91 -6.61
CA ALA A 262 73.08 -22.04 -7.52
C ALA A 262 73.23 -20.62 -6.92
N LYS A 263 74.45 -20.22 -6.59
CA LYS A 263 74.84 -18.82 -6.39
C LYS A 263 75.79 -18.40 -7.50
N SER A 264 75.43 -17.38 -8.27
CA SER A 264 76.40 -16.46 -8.89
C SER A 264 75.69 -15.24 -9.47
N SER A 265 76.00 -14.08 -8.93
CA SER A 265 75.83 -12.76 -9.55
C SER A 265 77.04 -12.48 -10.49
N PRO A 266 77.12 -11.36 -11.25
CA PRO A 266 76.22 -10.22 -11.29
C PRO A 266 75.91 -9.65 -12.70
N GLU A 267 75.23 -8.48 -12.68
CA GLU A 267 75.32 -7.36 -13.62
C GLU A 267 74.53 -7.29 -14.95
N HIS A 268 74.11 -6.03 -15.17
CA HIS A 268 73.93 -5.30 -16.42
C HIS A 268 72.57 -5.26 -17.17
N GLN A 269 72.16 -4.00 -17.43
CA GLN A 269 71.20 -3.49 -18.43
C GLN A 269 69.79 -4.11 -18.51
N GLN A 270 68.83 -3.47 -17.82
CA GLN A 270 67.40 -3.65 -18.09
C GLN A 270 66.92 -2.58 -19.09
N SER A 271 66.77 -2.97 -20.36
CA SER A 271 66.24 -2.09 -21.41
C SER A 271 64.73 -1.84 -21.25
N THR A 272 64.27 -0.62 -21.56
CA THR A 272 62.87 -0.20 -21.38
C THR A 272 61.94 -0.85 -22.39
N ARG A 273 60.93 -1.60 -21.91
CA ARG A 273 59.76 -1.98 -22.72
C ARG A 273 58.49 -2.04 -21.88
N THR A 274 57.88 -0.87 -21.67
CA THR A 274 56.58 -0.72 -21.00
C THR A 274 55.45 -1.26 -21.86
N THR A 275 54.96 -2.46 -21.55
CA THR A 275 53.64 -2.92 -21.99
C THR A 275 52.56 -2.36 -21.04
N PRO A 276 51.61 -1.54 -21.50
CA PRO A 276 50.54 -1.04 -20.64
C PRO A 276 49.59 -2.18 -20.28
N HIS A 277 49.62 -2.63 -19.02
CA HIS A 277 48.53 -3.43 -18.48
C HIS A 277 47.31 -2.51 -18.31
N SER A 278 46.39 -2.59 -19.27
CA SER A 278 45.09 -1.91 -19.20
C SER A 278 44.26 -2.55 -18.08
N SER A 279 44.37 -2.02 -16.86
CA SER A 279 43.42 -2.31 -15.80
C SER A 279 42.10 -1.62 -16.14
N ASN A 280 41.30 -2.27 -17.00
CA ASN A 280 39.91 -1.88 -17.25
C ASN A 280 39.06 -2.23 -16.01
N THR A 281 39.33 -1.54 -14.91
CA THR A 281 38.32 -1.26 -13.89
C THR A 281 37.30 -0.35 -14.57
N THR A 282 36.27 -0.93 -15.15
CA THR A 282 35.10 -0.17 -15.62
C THR A 282 34.59 0.62 -14.43
N ALA A 283 34.70 1.95 -14.49
CA ALA A 283 34.13 2.81 -13.48
C ALA A 283 32.61 2.63 -13.55
N ILE A 284 32.03 2.00 -12.53
CA ILE A 284 30.58 1.86 -12.40
C ILE A 284 30.03 3.29 -12.28
N MET A 285 29.25 3.72 -13.27
CA MET A 285 28.74 5.10 -13.31
C MET A 285 27.55 5.18 -12.34
N VAL A 286 27.86 5.49 -11.08
CA VAL A 286 26.85 5.56 -10.01
C VAL A 286 25.81 6.62 -10.36
N VAL A 287 24.57 6.17 -10.56
CA VAL A 287 23.47 6.96 -11.12
C VAL A 287 23.07 8.08 -10.18
N ASN A 288 23.04 9.33 -10.65
CA ASN A 288 22.53 10.45 -9.86
C ASN A 288 20.99 10.44 -9.81
N VAL A 289 20.44 10.41 -8.59
CA VAL A 289 19.02 10.23 -8.31
C VAL A 289 18.43 11.42 -7.55
N GLY A 290 17.22 11.80 -7.92
CA GLY A 290 16.36 12.70 -7.14
C GLY A 290 15.23 11.93 -6.44
N ILE A 291 14.76 12.40 -5.28
CA ILE A 291 13.62 11.78 -4.57
C ILE A 291 12.54 12.84 -4.33
N ASN A 292 11.32 12.60 -4.83
CA ASN A 292 10.15 13.42 -4.52
C ASN A 292 9.30 12.75 -3.42
N GLY A 293 8.99 13.50 -2.37
CA GLY A 293 8.31 13.03 -1.14
C GLY A 293 9.27 12.29 -0.20
N PHE A 294 9.71 12.95 0.87
CA PHE A 294 10.65 12.38 1.86
C PHE A 294 9.91 11.63 2.98
N GLY A 295 8.87 10.88 2.59
CA GLY A 295 8.05 10.00 3.43
C GLY A 295 8.76 8.69 3.81
N ARG A 296 7.98 7.65 4.16
CA ARG A 296 8.53 6.32 4.50
C ARG A 296 9.40 5.78 3.37
N ILE A 297 8.85 5.65 2.16
CA ILE A 297 9.60 5.10 1.01
C ILE A 297 10.78 6.01 0.65
N GLY A 298 10.58 7.31 0.47
CA GLY A 298 11.67 8.24 0.13
C GLY A 298 12.88 8.17 1.08
N ARG A 299 12.67 8.08 2.40
CA ARG A 299 13.78 7.95 3.36
C ARG A 299 14.41 6.56 3.41
N ILE A 300 13.65 5.49 3.18
CA ILE A 300 14.20 4.13 3.18
C ILE A 300 14.90 3.80 1.85
N VAL A 301 14.44 4.36 0.72
CA VAL A 301 15.18 4.45 -0.55
C VAL A 301 16.50 5.20 -0.34
N PHE A 302 16.47 6.37 0.31
CA PHE A 302 17.69 7.12 0.65
C PHE A 302 18.66 6.29 1.50
N ARG A 303 18.17 5.58 2.54
CA ARG A 303 19.01 4.70 3.37
C ARG A 303 19.62 3.55 2.55
N ASN A 304 18.84 2.88 1.71
CA ASN A 304 19.33 1.80 0.82
C ASN A 304 20.41 2.32 -0.16
N ALA A 305 20.23 3.52 -0.73
CA ALA A 305 21.23 4.14 -1.61
C ALA A 305 22.56 4.40 -0.88
N VAL A 306 22.52 4.88 0.37
CA VAL A 306 23.73 5.09 1.18
C VAL A 306 24.38 3.77 1.60
N GLU A 307 23.60 2.72 1.89
CA GLU A 307 24.12 1.44 2.37
C GLU A 307 24.75 0.57 1.28
N HIS A 308 24.18 0.59 0.06
CA HIS A 308 24.64 -0.26 -1.04
C HIS A 308 25.48 0.48 -2.10
N GLY A 309 25.28 1.79 -2.27
CA GLY A 309 26.10 2.62 -3.16
C GLY A 309 25.83 2.47 -4.66
N ASP A 310 24.85 1.66 -5.08
CA ASP A 310 24.49 1.45 -6.49
C ASP A 310 24.03 2.74 -7.19
N VAL A 311 23.44 3.67 -6.44
CA VAL A 311 22.98 4.98 -6.89
C VAL A 311 23.35 6.07 -5.88
N HIS A 312 23.37 7.31 -6.35
CA HIS A 312 23.79 8.49 -5.59
C HIS A 312 22.65 9.50 -5.52
N VAL A 313 22.02 9.65 -4.35
CA VAL A 313 20.97 10.66 -4.18
C VAL A 313 21.61 12.04 -4.07
N VAL A 314 21.35 12.90 -5.06
CA VAL A 314 21.88 14.27 -5.17
C VAL A 314 20.86 15.34 -4.77
N ALA A 315 19.57 15.01 -4.83
CA ALA A 315 18.48 15.94 -4.52
C ALA A 315 17.27 15.24 -3.88
N VAL A 316 16.57 15.99 -3.02
CA VAL A 316 15.30 15.60 -2.39
C VAL A 316 14.32 16.77 -2.50
N ASN A 317 13.03 16.49 -2.68
CA ASN A 317 11.95 17.46 -2.59
C ASN A 317 10.87 16.99 -1.60
N ASP A 318 10.50 17.83 -0.64
CA ASP A 318 9.27 17.65 0.15
C ASP A 318 8.72 19.01 0.65
N PRO A 319 7.53 19.44 0.22
CA PRO A 319 6.96 20.74 0.61
C PRO A 319 6.43 20.81 2.05
N PHE A 320 6.59 19.76 2.85
CA PHE A 320 6.14 19.69 4.25
C PHE A 320 7.30 19.47 5.25
N ILE A 321 8.55 19.42 4.78
CA ILE A 321 9.74 19.10 5.59
C ILE A 321 10.87 20.07 5.22
N GLU A 322 11.38 20.83 6.20
CA GLU A 322 12.57 21.68 6.02
C GLU A 322 13.87 20.92 6.38
N PRO A 323 15.07 21.37 5.96
CA PRO A 323 16.32 20.59 6.08
C PRO A 323 16.69 20.08 7.49
N HIS A 324 16.44 20.84 8.57
CA HIS A 324 16.71 20.36 9.94
C HIS A 324 15.75 19.23 10.34
N TYR A 325 14.47 19.35 10.02
CA TYR A 325 13.49 18.29 10.24
C TYR A 325 13.75 17.08 9.33
N ALA A 326 14.19 17.28 8.09
CA ALA A 326 14.63 16.20 7.20
C ALA A 326 15.81 15.43 7.79
N ALA A 327 16.82 16.14 8.34
CA ALA A 327 17.94 15.54 9.04
C ALA A 327 17.48 14.72 10.27
N TYR A 328 16.54 15.25 11.06
CA TYR A 328 15.94 14.53 12.19
C TYR A 328 15.20 13.25 11.76
N MET A 329 14.32 13.35 10.75
CA MET A 329 13.50 12.23 10.25
C MET A 329 14.32 11.16 9.51
N LEU A 330 15.47 11.53 8.93
CA LEU A 330 16.42 10.56 8.37
C LEU A 330 17.24 9.89 9.47
N LYS A 331 17.67 10.65 10.49
CA LYS A 331 18.51 10.17 11.59
C LYS A 331 17.79 9.18 12.51
N TYR A 332 16.55 9.47 12.90
CA TYR A 332 15.77 8.67 13.84
C TYR A 332 14.58 8.03 13.15
N ASP A 333 14.59 6.69 13.05
CA ASP A 333 13.46 5.92 12.53
C ASP A 333 12.97 4.90 13.57
N SER A 334 11.67 4.87 13.82
CA SER A 334 11.06 3.97 14.81
C SER A 334 11.03 2.50 14.37
N THR A 335 11.15 2.24 13.07
CA THR A 335 11.17 0.88 12.50
C THR A 335 12.61 0.44 12.25
N HIS A 336 13.35 1.23 11.46
CA HIS A 336 14.68 0.88 10.97
C HIS A 336 15.82 1.48 11.81
N GLY A 337 15.50 1.94 13.02
CA GLY A 337 16.45 2.44 14.00
C GLY A 337 17.22 3.71 13.61
N VAL A 338 18.28 3.98 14.35
CA VAL A 338 19.15 5.16 14.13
C VAL A 338 20.05 4.94 12.91
N PHE A 339 20.09 5.95 12.03
CA PHE A 339 20.96 5.97 10.85
C PHE A 339 22.44 5.84 11.25
N LYS A 340 23.21 5.08 10.45
CA LYS A 340 24.60 4.71 10.77
C LYS A 340 25.65 5.73 10.29
N GLY A 341 25.31 6.57 9.32
CA GLY A 341 26.19 7.59 8.75
C GLY A 341 26.12 8.95 9.49
N THR A 342 26.93 9.91 9.02
CA THR A 342 26.81 11.31 9.47
C THR A 342 25.71 12.04 8.69
N ILE A 343 25.03 12.98 9.35
CA ILE A 343 24.05 13.89 8.76
C ILE A 343 24.28 15.28 9.36
N GLU A 344 24.54 16.24 8.49
CA GLU A 344 24.69 17.67 8.77
C GLU A 344 23.76 18.47 7.84
N VAL A 345 23.60 19.78 8.06
CA VAL A 345 22.66 20.65 7.34
C VAL A 345 23.42 21.85 6.76
N ASP A 346 23.36 22.06 5.44
CA ASP A 346 23.99 23.20 4.74
C ASP A 346 23.03 24.39 4.69
N GLY A 347 22.54 24.80 5.86
CA GLY A 347 21.43 25.74 6.02
C GLY A 347 20.21 25.34 5.20
N ASP A 348 19.58 26.33 4.57
CA ASP A 348 18.35 26.14 3.78
C ASP A 348 18.56 25.37 2.46
N LYS A 349 19.81 25.07 2.07
CA LYS A 349 20.13 24.41 0.79
C LYS A 349 19.91 22.89 0.81
N GLY A 350 19.87 22.28 1.99
CA GLY A 350 19.73 20.84 2.19
C GLY A 350 20.74 20.21 3.15
N LEU A 351 21.14 18.98 2.84
CA LEU A 351 21.86 18.09 3.76
C LEU A 351 23.29 17.81 3.30
N ILE A 352 24.16 17.48 4.25
CA ILE A 352 25.44 16.83 3.98
C ILE A 352 25.41 15.46 4.67
N VAL A 353 25.45 14.37 3.90
CA VAL A 353 25.37 12.99 4.40
C VAL A 353 26.63 12.24 4.03
N ASN A 354 27.34 11.70 5.02
CA ASN A 354 28.66 11.06 4.84
C ASN A 354 29.65 11.93 4.03
N GLY A 355 29.59 13.26 4.21
CA GLY A 355 30.42 14.23 3.47
C GLY A 355 29.96 14.53 2.03
N LYS A 356 28.81 14.02 1.59
CA LYS A 356 28.22 14.30 0.27
C LYS A 356 27.05 15.27 0.39
N ASN A 357 27.02 16.29 -0.45
CA ASN A 357 25.94 17.28 -0.48
C ASN A 357 24.69 16.71 -1.16
N VAL A 358 23.53 16.92 -0.55
CA VAL A 358 22.21 16.58 -1.09
C VAL A 358 21.35 17.83 -1.05
N ARG A 359 20.95 18.32 -2.23
CA ARG A 359 20.09 19.50 -2.36
C ARG A 359 18.69 19.18 -1.82
N PHE A 360 18.06 20.12 -1.13
CA PHE A 360 16.70 19.95 -0.62
C PHE A 360 15.80 21.06 -1.15
N HIS A 361 14.63 20.66 -1.65
CA HIS A 361 13.61 21.54 -2.23
C HIS A 361 12.29 21.36 -1.48
N THR A 362 11.43 22.38 -1.51
CA THR A 362 10.12 22.38 -0.85
C THR A 362 8.99 22.74 -1.81
N GLU A 363 9.12 22.33 -3.07
CA GLU A 363 8.16 22.62 -4.14
C GLU A 363 6.93 21.72 -4.06
N LYS A 364 5.75 22.32 -4.31
CA LYS A 364 4.47 21.60 -4.37
C LYS A 364 4.13 21.12 -5.78
N ASP A 365 4.59 21.83 -6.81
CA ASP A 365 4.44 21.41 -8.20
C ASP A 365 5.70 20.62 -8.63
N PRO A 366 5.57 19.34 -9.02
CA PRO A 366 6.68 18.53 -9.52
C PRO A 366 7.36 19.10 -10.78
N ALA A 367 6.74 20.06 -11.48
CA ALA A 367 7.31 20.79 -12.61
C ALA A 367 8.33 21.87 -12.22
N ASN A 368 8.25 22.41 -10.99
CA ASN A 368 9.11 23.51 -10.53
C ASN A 368 10.48 23.03 -10.03
N ILE A 369 10.63 21.74 -9.71
CA ILE A 369 11.84 21.21 -9.07
C ILE A 369 13.01 21.23 -10.07
N PRO A 370 14.11 21.97 -9.83
CA PRO A 370 15.19 22.15 -10.81
C PRO A 370 16.18 20.98 -10.76
N TRP A 371 15.71 19.75 -11.02
CA TRP A 371 16.49 18.51 -10.95
C TRP A 371 17.84 18.59 -11.68
N LYS A 372 17.87 19.27 -12.83
CA LYS A 372 19.07 19.50 -13.64
C LYS A 372 20.18 20.27 -12.91
N GLU A 373 19.86 21.19 -12.00
CA GLU A 373 20.89 21.91 -11.21
C GLU A 373 21.67 21.00 -10.27
N SER A 374 21.04 19.90 -9.84
CA SER A 374 21.67 18.88 -8.99
C SER A 374 22.25 17.72 -9.80
N GLY A 375 22.04 17.68 -11.12
CA GLY A 375 22.37 16.55 -11.97
C GLY A 375 21.50 15.31 -11.72
N ALA A 376 20.28 15.47 -11.21
CA ALA A 376 19.36 14.37 -10.91
C ALA A 376 18.67 13.86 -12.19
N ASP A 377 19.27 12.85 -12.83
CA ASP A 377 18.77 12.27 -14.07
C ASP A 377 17.54 11.35 -13.86
N TYR A 378 17.52 10.59 -12.76
CA TYR A 378 16.49 9.59 -12.47
C TYR A 378 15.74 9.95 -11.19
N ILE A 379 14.41 10.09 -11.25
CA ILE A 379 13.59 10.56 -10.12
C ILE A 379 12.76 9.44 -9.53
N VAL A 380 12.83 9.27 -8.20
CA VAL A 380 11.90 8.44 -7.43
C VAL A 380 10.69 9.30 -7.06
N GLU A 381 9.55 9.03 -7.68
CA GLU A 381 8.27 9.64 -7.32
C GLU A 381 7.63 8.82 -6.19
N SER A 382 7.77 9.32 -4.96
CA SER A 382 7.32 8.65 -3.72
C SER A 382 6.39 9.48 -2.84
N THR A 383 5.75 10.52 -3.40
CA THR A 383 4.69 11.29 -2.72
C THR A 383 3.39 10.50 -2.59
N GLY A 384 3.13 9.59 -3.54
CA GLY A 384 1.88 8.85 -3.65
C GLY A 384 0.70 9.63 -4.25
N VAL A 385 0.90 10.87 -4.73
CA VAL A 385 -0.15 11.68 -5.39
C VAL A 385 0.05 11.88 -6.90
N PHE A 386 1.27 11.68 -7.40
CA PHE A 386 1.65 11.82 -8.81
C PHE A 386 1.82 10.46 -9.52
N THR A 387 0.90 9.52 -9.28
CA THR A 387 1.02 8.11 -9.71
C THR A 387 0.54 7.80 -11.14
N THR A 388 0.27 8.80 -11.97
CA THR A 388 -0.05 8.64 -13.41
C THR A 388 1.07 9.17 -14.29
N THR A 389 1.18 8.68 -15.53
CA THR A 389 2.21 9.07 -16.51
C THR A 389 2.23 10.58 -16.70
N GLU A 390 1.06 11.19 -16.92
CA GLU A 390 0.87 12.64 -17.04
C GLU A 390 1.50 13.41 -15.87
N LYS A 391 1.17 13.01 -14.64
CA LYS A 391 1.58 13.70 -13.42
C LYS A 391 3.07 13.52 -13.12
N ALA A 392 3.57 12.31 -13.25
CA ALA A 392 4.99 12.00 -13.06
C ALA A 392 5.87 12.68 -14.13
N SER A 393 5.37 12.82 -15.35
CA SER A 393 6.07 13.51 -16.46
C SER A 393 6.33 14.99 -16.18
N ALA A 394 5.68 15.60 -15.19
CA ALA A 394 5.98 16.96 -14.76
C ALA A 394 7.47 17.15 -14.39
N HIS A 395 8.10 16.15 -13.75
CA HIS A 395 9.53 16.19 -13.40
C HIS A 395 10.47 16.34 -14.60
N LEU A 396 10.05 15.93 -15.80
CA LEU A 396 10.85 16.06 -17.02
C LEU A 396 11.06 17.54 -17.38
N LYS A 397 10.15 18.45 -16.97
CA LYS A 397 10.32 19.91 -17.10
C LYS A 397 11.49 20.43 -16.27
N GLY A 398 11.75 19.82 -15.11
CA GLY A 398 12.92 20.06 -14.26
C GLY A 398 14.24 19.54 -14.86
N GLY A 399 14.19 18.88 -16.01
CA GLY A 399 15.34 18.32 -16.72
C GLY A 399 15.74 16.90 -16.29
N ALA A 400 14.88 16.18 -15.58
CA ALA A 400 15.04 14.74 -15.38
C ALA A 400 14.91 13.95 -16.68
N LYS A 401 15.64 12.84 -16.81
CA LYS A 401 15.56 11.89 -17.94
C LYS A 401 14.46 10.84 -17.74
N LYS A 402 14.29 10.35 -16.51
CA LYS A 402 13.39 9.21 -16.20
C LYS A 402 12.71 9.40 -14.85
N VAL A 403 11.50 8.82 -14.69
CA VAL A 403 10.76 8.79 -13.42
C VAL A 403 10.33 7.38 -13.07
N VAL A 404 10.60 6.96 -11.83
CA VAL A 404 10.19 5.69 -11.24
C VAL A 404 9.16 5.96 -10.14
N ILE A 405 7.89 5.66 -10.42
CA ILE A 405 6.78 5.79 -9.46
C ILE A 405 6.88 4.67 -8.43
N SER A 406 7.01 5.02 -7.14
CA SER A 406 7.14 4.08 -6.02
C SER A 406 5.78 3.53 -5.53
N ALA A 407 4.85 3.32 -6.46
CA ALA A 407 3.51 2.79 -6.26
C ALA A 407 2.98 2.24 -7.61
N PRO A 408 1.95 1.36 -7.61
CA PRO A 408 1.26 0.98 -8.85
C PRO A 408 0.71 2.20 -9.58
N SER A 409 0.94 2.24 -10.88
CA SER A 409 0.32 3.23 -11.77
C SER A 409 -0.94 2.65 -12.44
N ALA A 410 -1.82 3.53 -12.89
CA ALA A 410 -2.97 3.14 -13.73
C ALA A 410 -2.53 2.87 -15.18
N ASP A 411 -1.59 3.68 -15.65
CA ASP A 411 -1.23 3.91 -17.05
C ASP A 411 0.28 3.74 -17.34
N ALA A 412 1.18 4.02 -16.39
CA ALA A 412 2.61 3.76 -16.59
C ALA A 412 2.93 2.24 -16.48
N PRO A 413 3.83 1.70 -17.31
CA PRO A 413 4.20 0.28 -17.27
C PRO A 413 4.88 -0.09 -15.95
N MET A 414 4.52 -1.26 -15.42
CA MET A 414 5.02 -1.78 -14.15
C MET A 414 6.13 -2.81 -14.35
N PHE A 415 7.18 -2.69 -13.56
CA PHE A 415 8.29 -3.63 -13.53
C PHE A 415 8.49 -4.20 -12.12
N VAL A 416 8.82 -5.49 -12.07
CA VAL A 416 9.27 -6.21 -10.88
C VAL A 416 10.60 -6.88 -11.24
N MET A 417 11.64 -6.57 -10.45
CA MET A 417 12.98 -7.14 -10.64
C MET A 417 12.95 -8.67 -10.49
N GLY A 418 13.67 -9.38 -11.36
CA GLY A 418 13.68 -10.85 -11.41
C GLY A 418 12.47 -11.47 -12.13
N VAL A 419 11.45 -10.67 -12.45
CA VAL A 419 10.24 -11.12 -13.16
C VAL A 419 10.24 -10.56 -14.58
N ASN A 420 9.93 -9.26 -14.77
CA ASN A 420 9.77 -8.66 -16.09
C ASN A 420 10.68 -7.46 -16.35
N ASN A 421 11.66 -7.13 -15.49
CA ASN A 421 12.57 -6.01 -15.74
C ASN A 421 13.33 -6.14 -17.08
N LYS A 422 13.49 -7.35 -17.62
CA LYS A 422 14.06 -7.62 -18.96
C LYS A 422 13.20 -7.12 -20.13
N THR A 423 11.93 -6.74 -19.91
CA THR A 423 11.05 -6.15 -20.94
C THR A 423 11.05 -4.61 -20.92
N TYR A 424 11.98 -3.99 -20.19
CA TYR A 424 12.17 -2.54 -20.19
C TYR A 424 12.86 -2.05 -21.47
N THR A 425 12.44 -0.90 -21.99
CA THR A 425 13.03 -0.25 -23.16
C THR A 425 13.26 1.25 -22.90
N SER A 426 14.35 1.78 -23.47
CA SER A 426 14.86 3.12 -23.18
C SER A 426 14.06 4.29 -23.74
N ASP A 427 13.05 4.04 -24.57
CA ASP A 427 12.08 5.04 -25.02
C ASP A 427 11.09 5.44 -23.90
N ILE A 428 10.84 4.56 -22.92
CA ILE A 428 9.84 4.78 -21.88
C ILE A 428 10.38 5.82 -20.84
N PRO A 429 9.71 6.97 -20.65
CA PRO A 429 10.19 8.03 -19.76
C PRO A 429 9.71 7.89 -18.31
N VAL A 430 8.54 7.28 -18.10
CA VAL A 430 7.91 7.08 -16.78
C VAL A 430 7.56 5.61 -16.62
N ILE A 431 7.98 5.02 -15.50
CA ILE A 431 7.68 3.63 -15.14
C ILE A 431 7.22 3.53 -13.69
N SER A 432 6.70 2.36 -13.30
CA SER A 432 6.32 2.06 -11.91
C SER A 432 7.05 0.82 -11.41
N ASN A 433 7.51 0.84 -10.15
CA ASN A 433 8.07 -0.34 -9.46
C ASN A 433 6.96 -1.25 -8.87
N ALA A 434 5.71 -1.15 -9.37
CA ALA A 434 4.52 -1.80 -8.82
C ALA A 434 4.31 -1.51 -7.31
N SER A 435 3.80 -2.48 -6.55
CA SER A 435 3.66 -2.39 -5.08
C SER A 435 4.60 -3.35 -4.35
N CYS A 436 4.81 -3.12 -3.05
CA CYS A 436 5.46 -4.05 -2.13
C CYS A 436 4.84 -5.46 -2.21
N THR A 437 3.51 -5.59 -2.12
CA THR A 437 2.81 -6.87 -2.25
C THR A 437 2.99 -7.52 -3.62
N THR A 438 3.04 -6.74 -4.71
CA THR A 438 3.30 -7.27 -6.07
C THR A 438 4.74 -7.77 -6.20
N ASN A 439 5.71 -7.06 -5.61
CA ASN A 439 7.11 -7.50 -5.56
C ASN A 439 7.30 -8.77 -4.71
N CYS A 440 6.47 -8.99 -3.69
CA CYS A 440 6.46 -10.26 -2.94
C CYS A 440 5.80 -11.40 -3.73
N LEU A 441 4.61 -11.16 -4.30
CA LEU A 441 3.80 -12.19 -4.93
C LEU A 441 4.31 -12.60 -6.32
N ALA A 442 4.81 -11.68 -7.14
CA ALA A 442 5.16 -12.01 -8.54
C ALA A 442 6.36 -12.97 -8.67
N PRO A 443 7.47 -12.86 -7.91
CA PRO A 443 8.56 -13.85 -7.94
C PRO A 443 8.10 -15.24 -7.46
N LEU A 444 7.27 -15.30 -6.41
CA LEU A 444 6.64 -16.53 -5.93
C LEU A 444 5.76 -17.15 -7.03
N ALA A 445 4.91 -16.34 -7.66
CA ALA A 445 3.99 -16.80 -8.71
C ALA A 445 4.71 -17.25 -9.99
N LYS A 446 5.83 -16.60 -10.38
CA LYS A 446 6.70 -17.02 -11.49
C LYS A 446 7.15 -18.47 -11.32
N VAL A 447 7.82 -18.77 -10.20
CA VAL A 447 8.39 -20.10 -9.96
C VAL A 447 7.30 -21.17 -9.94
N ILE A 448 6.18 -20.91 -9.27
CA ILE A 448 5.06 -21.86 -9.20
C ILE A 448 4.41 -22.06 -10.58
N HIS A 449 4.27 -21.01 -11.38
CA HIS A 449 3.67 -21.12 -12.71
C HIS A 449 4.58 -21.86 -13.69
N GLU A 450 5.86 -21.51 -13.78
CA GLU A 450 6.81 -22.18 -14.68
C GLU A 450 7.01 -23.66 -14.31
N LYS A 451 7.26 -23.94 -13.02
CA LYS A 451 7.53 -25.30 -12.54
C LYS A 451 6.28 -26.19 -12.56
N PHE A 452 5.10 -25.70 -12.15
CA PHE A 452 3.91 -26.54 -11.90
C PHE A 452 2.63 -26.20 -12.70
N THR A 453 2.66 -25.16 -13.54
CA THR A 453 1.50 -24.53 -14.21
C THR A 453 0.41 -24.12 -13.21
N MET A 454 0.45 -22.86 -12.74
CA MET A 454 -0.63 -22.30 -11.93
C MET A 454 -1.87 -22.05 -12.81
N ILE A 455 -3.00 -22.65 -12.42
CA ILE A 455 -4.29 -22.53 -13.12
C ILE A 455 -5.06 -21.32 -12.60
N GLU A 456 -5.15 -21.17 -11.27
CA GLU A 456 -5.84 -20.07 -10.60
C GLU A 456 -5.30 -19.88 -9.18
N GLY A 457 -5.46 -18.68 -8.61
CA GLY A 457 -5.10 -18.43 -7.22
C GLY A 457 -5.76 -17.19 -6.62
N LEU A 458 -5.98 -17.27 -5.29
CA LEU A 458 -6.46 -16.19 -4.45
C LEU A 458 -5.39 -15.81 -3.44
N MET A 459 -5.06 -14.52 -3.38
CA MET A 459 -4.10 -13.96 -2.43
C MET A 459 -4.79 -13.17 -1.32
N THR A 460 -4.35 -13.38 -0.08
CA THR A 460 -4.60 -12.48 1.04
C THR A 460 -3.25 -11.94 1.52
N THR A 461 -3.08 -10.62 1.58
CA THR A 461 -1.91 -10.05 2.26
C THR A 461 -2.28 -9.52 3.63
N ILE A 462 -1.75 -10.16 4.66
CA ILE A 462 -1.79 -9.70 6.04
C ILE A 462 -0.67 -8.65 6.15
N HIS A 463 -1.06 -7.39 6.22
CA HIS A 463 -0.18 -6.27 5.91
C HIS A 463 -0.12 -5.28 7.08
N SER A 464 1.08 -4.81 7.41
CA SER A 464 1.26 -3.76 8.42
C SER A 464 0.50 -2.47 8.08
N TYR A 465 0.18 -1.65 9.07
CA TYR A 465 -0.52 -0.40 8.79
C TYR A 465 0.39 0.63 8.09
N THR A 466 -0.19 1.47 7.24
CA THR A 466 0.54 2.50 6.47
C THR A 466 0.07 3.91 6.82
N ALA A 467 0.88 4.93 6.47
CA ALA A 467 0.62 6.35 6.77
C ALA A 467 -0.75 6.90 6.24
N THR A 468 -1.40 6.18 5.32
CA THR A 468 -2.76 6.46 4.85
C THR A 468 -3.87 6.16 5.86
N GLN A 469 -3.63 5.28 6.84
CA GLN A 469 -4.59 4.90 7.89
C GLN A 469 -4.64 5.98 9.01
N LYS A 470 -5.33 5.70 10.11
CA LYS A 470 -5.59 6.69 11.18
C LYS A 470 -5.26 6.14 12.57
N THR A 471 -4.75 7.02 13.44
CA THR A 471 -4.40 6.72 14.85
C THR A 471 -5.61 6.55 15.75
N VAL A 472 -6.73 7.16 15.38
CA VAL A 472 -8.08 7.01 15.96
C VAL A 472 -9.10 6.96 14.82
N ASP A 473 -10.34 6.59 15.11
CA ASP A 473 -11.41 6.56 14.11
C ASP A 473 -11.65 7.96 13.50
N GLY A 474 -11.57 8.07 12.17
CA GLY A 474 -11.72 9.34 11.47
C GLY A 474 -11.96 9.22 9.95
N PRO A 475 -12.12 10.35 9.24
CA PRO A 475 -12.53 10.35 7.83
C PRO A 475 -11.51 9.68 6.89
N SER A 476 -12.04 8.88 5.96
CA SER A 476 -11.29 8.29 4.86
C SER A 476 -12.23 8.13 3.65
N GLY A 477 -12.11 9.04 2.68
CA GLY A 477 -13.18 9.28 1.69
C GLY A 477 -13.45 8.14 0.70
N LYS A 478 -12.45 7.33 0.35
CA LYS A 478 -12.58 6.21 -0.61
C LYS A 478 -12.51 4.82 0.03
N ASP A 479 -12.11 4.72 1.30
CA ASP A 479 -12.07 3.47 2.07
C ASP A 479 -12.47 3.77 3.53
N TRP A 480 -13.75 3.60 3.85
CA TRP A 480 -14.28 3.84 5.20
C TRP A 480 -13.63 2.92 6.25
N ARG A 481 -13.15 1.74 5.86
CA ARG A 481 -12.51 0.79 6.78
C ARG A 481 -11.09 1.26 7.12
N GLY A 482 -10.36 1.78 6.14
CA GLY A 482 -9.06 2.44 6.33
C GLY A 482 -9.09 3.69 7.21
N GLY A 483 -10.29 4.25 7.49
CA GLY A 483 -10.50 5.33 8.47
C GLY A 483 -10.56 4.88 9.94
N ARG A 484 -10.62 3.57 10.21
CA ARG A 484 -10.66 3.03 11.59
C ARG A 484 -9.28 2.99 12.24
N THR A 485 -9.26 3.02 13.57
CA THR A 485 -8.09 3.00 14.45
C THR A 485 -7.13 1.85 14.08
N ALA A 486 -6.01 2.18 13.43
CA ALA A 486 -5.14 1.22 12.78
C ALA A 486 -4.49 0.20 13.74
N ALA A 487 -4.04 0.69 14.90
CA ALA A 487 -3.35 -0.13 15.90
C ALA A 487 -4.30 -0.96 16.79
N GLN A 488 -5.61 -1.00 16.51
CA GLN A 488 -6.61 -1.70 17.33
C GLN A 488 -7.60 -2.56 16.50
N ASN A 489 -7.46 -2.60 15.18
CA ASN A 489 -8.40 -3.32 14.30
C ASN A 489 -7.64 -4.23 13.32
N ILE A 490 -8.27 -5.34 12.94
CA ILE A 490 -7.98 -6.04 11.69
C ILE A 490 -8.92 -5.43 10.63
N ILE A 491 -8.35 -4.80 9.60
CA ILE A 491 -9.09 -3.95 8.65
C ILE A 491 -9.04 -4.58 7.25
N PRO A 492 -10.14 -5.20 6.77
CA PRO A 492 -10.18 -5.79 5.43
C PRO A 492 -10.31 -4.70 4.36
N SER A 493 -9.32 -4.59 3.47
CA SER A 493 -9.24 -3.59 2.38
C SER A 493 -8.99 -4.28 1.03
N SER A 494 -9.34 -3.62 -0.07
CA SER A 494 -9.11 -4.13 -1.43
C SER A 494 -7.67 -3.87 -1.88
N THR A 495 -7.15 -4.68 -2.82
CA THR A 495 -5.84 -4.43 -3.42
C THR A 495 -5.80 -4.87 -4.89
N GLY A 496 -5.19 -4.04 -5.73
CA GLY A 496 -4.86 -4.41 -7.11
C GLY A 496 -3.66 -5.34 -7.23
N ALA A 497 -2.91 -5.62 -6.15
CA ALA A 497 -1.59 -6.22 -6.22
C ALA A 497 -1.54 -7.62 -6.86
N ALA A 498 -2.57 -8.46 -6.66
CA ALA A 498 -2.67 -9.76 -7.32
C ALA A 498 -3.03 -9.63 -8.80
N LYS A 499 -4.00 -8.77 -9.16
CA LYS A 499 -4.31 -8.46 -10.57
C LYS A 499 -3.09 -7.87 -11.30
N ALA A 500 -2.27 -7.09 -10.61
CA ALA A 500 -1.02 -6.55 -11.14
C ALA A 500 0.04 -7.62 -11.45
N VAL A 501 -0.03 -8.83 -10.86
CA VAL A 501 0.82 -9.96 -11.29
C VAL A 501 0.50 -10.34 -12.73
N GLY A 502 -0.78 -10.34 -13.13
CA GLY A 502 -1.19 -10.54 -14.51
C GLY A 502 -0.69 -9.48 -15.51
N LYS A 503 -0.22 -8.31 -15.04
CA LYS A 503 0.44 -7.29 -15.88
C LYS A 503 1.96 -7.49 -16.01
N VAL A 504 2.60 -8.19 -15.06
CA VAL A 504 4.06 -8.48 -15.10
C VAL A 504 4.38 -9.94 -15.48
N ILE A 505 3.40 -10.83 -15.42
CA ILE A 505 3.41 -12.20 -15.93
C ILE A 505 2.12 -12.38 -16.73
N PRO A 506 2.10 -12.09 -18.05
CA PRO A 506 0.88 -12.10 -18.86
C PRO A 506 0.12 -13.43 -18.84
N ASP A 507 0.83 -14.55 -18.73
CA ASP A 507 0.24 -15.90 -18.62
C ASP A 507 -0.57 -16.12 -17.34
N LEU A 508 -0.46 -15.21 -16.36
CA LEU A 508 -1.25 -15.19 -15.12
C LEU A 508 -2.37 -14.12 -15.13
N ASN A 509 -2.58 -13.41 -16.24
CA ASN A 509 -3.71 -12.49 -16.38
C ASN A 509 -5.04 -13.24 -16.24
N GLY A 510 -6.00 -12.64 -15.55
CA GLY A 510 -7.27 -13.28 -15.14
C GLY A 510 -7.15 -14.39 -14.07
N LYS A 511 -6.00 -15.06 -13.94
CA LYS A 511 -5.80 -16.22 -13.04
C LYS A 511 -5.52 -15.84 -11.57
N LEU A 512 -5.10 -14.60 -11.31
CA LEU A 512 -4.78 -14.11 -9.97
C LEU A 512 -5.60 -12.88 -9.56
N THR A 513 -6.23 -12.97 -8.38
CA THR A 513 -6.86 -11.83 -7.69
C THR A 513 -6.71 -11.98 -6.17
N GLY A 514 -7.11 -10.97 -5.38
CA GLY A 514 -6.88 -11.00 -3.94
C GLY A 514 -7.36 -9.79 -3.16
N MET A 515 -7.08 -9.80 -1.87
CA MET A 515 -7.48 -8.78 -0.90
C MET A 515 -6.38 -8.55 0.16
N SER A 516 -6.56 -7.57 1.04
CA SER A 516 -5.64 -7.31 2.15
C SER A 516 -6.37 -7.25 3.49
N MET A 517 -5.72 -7.75 4.53
CA MET A 517 -6.07 -7.53 5.93
C MET A 517 -5.00 -6.64 6.55
N ARG A 518 -5.29 -5.36 6.79
CA ARG A 518 -4.36 -4.50 7.56
C ARG A 518 -4.44 -4.88 9.04
N VAL A 519 -3.29 -5.02 9.69
CA VAL A 519 -3.18 -5.48 11.09
C VAL A 519 -2.35 -4.51 11.95
N PRO A 520 -2.44 -4.57 13.29
CA PRO A 520 -1.74 -3.67 14.23
C PRO A 520 -0.20 -3.74 14.28
N THR A 521 0.49 -4.18 13.23
CA THR A 521 1.96 -4.17 13.12
C THR A 521 2.44 -2.93 12.36
N ALA A 522 3.59 -2.38 12.76
CA ALA A 522 4.12 -1.13 12.21
C ALA A 522 4.89 -1.31 10.89
N ASN A 523 5.50 -2.48 10.69
CA ASN A 523 6.20 -2.86 9.45
C ASN A 523 6.33 -4.39 9.36
N VAL A 524 6.78 -4.86 8.19
CA VAL A 524 6.76 -6.25 7.70
C VAL A 524 5.33 -6.75 7.47
N SER A 525 5.17 -7.48 6.38
CA SER A 525 3.89 -7.99 5.88
C SER A 525 4.09 -9.41 5.33
N VAL A 526 2.99 -10.12 5.08
CA VAL A 526 3.03 -11.48 4.54
C VAL A 526 1.96 -11.68 3.46
N VAL A 527 2.29 -12.49 2.47
CA VAL A 527 1.41 -13.00 1.43
C VAL A 527 1.02 -14.43 1.79
N ASP A 528 -0.28 -14.66 1.94
CA ASP A 528 -0.92 -15.98 1.82
C ASP A 528 -1.38 -16.11 0.37
N LEU A 529 -0.75 -17.00 -0.40
CA LEU A 529 -1.20 -17.40 -1.73
C LEU A 529 -1.82 -18.79 -1.65
N THR A 530 -3.13 -18.88 -1.88
CA THR A 530 -3.82 -20.17 -2.05
C THR A 530 -4.09 -20.39 -3.53
N CYS A 531 -3.51 -21.44 -4.13
CA CYS A 531 -3.54 -21.65 -5.59
C CYS A 531 -3.74 -23.12 -5.99
N ARG A 532 -4.22 -23.31 -7.22
CA ARG A 532 -4.36 -24.61 -7.87
C ARG A 532 -3.31 -24.76 -8.97
N ILE A 533 -2.56 -25.86 -8.93
CA ILE A 533 -1.52 -26.21 -9.92
C ILE A 533 -1.96 -27.41 -10.76
N GLU A 534 -1.52 -27.45 -12.02
CA GLU A 534 -1.93 -28.47 -13.00
C GLU A 534 -1.15 -29.77 -12.86
N LYS A 535 0.19 -29.69 -12.90
CA LYS A 535 1.06 -30.87 -12.98
C LYS A 535 0.97 -31.77 -11.74
N GLY A 536 0.62 -31.15 -10.60
CA GLY A 536 0.58 -31.77 -9.29
C GLY A 536 1.98 -31.98 -8.70
N ALA A 537 2.12 -31.82 -7.39
CA ALA A 537 3.40 -31.97 -6.68
C ALA A 537 3.17 -32.33 -5.20
N THR A 538 4.19 -32.86 -4.53
CA THR A 538 4.24 -32.88 -3.06
C THR A 538 4.62 -31.48 -2.54
N TYR A 539 4.47 -31.25 -1.24
CA TYR A 539 4.84 -29.95 -0.66
C TYR A 539 6.37 -29.74 -0.71
N GLU A 540 7.13 -30.81 -0.54
CA GLU A 540 8.59 -30.85 -0.59
C GLU A 540 9.13 -30.56 -2.01
N GLU A 541 8.45 -31.04 -3.06
CA GLU A 541 8.76 -30.70 -4.45
C GLU A 541 8.54 -29.20 -4.73
N ILE A 542 7.49 -28.62 -4.14
CA ILE A 542 7.17 -27.19 -4.28
C ILE A 542 8.18 -26.32 -3.52
N THR A 543 8.51 -26.65 -2.28
CA THR A 543 9.50 -25.89 -1.49
C THR A 543 10.90 -26.03 -2.05
N ALA A 544 11.30 -27.21 -2.55
CA ALA A 544 12.57 -27.41 -3.24
C ALA A 544 12.70 -26.51 -4.47
N ALA A 545 11.66 -26.38 -5.30
CA ALA A 545 11.66 -25.50 -6.46
C ALA A 545 11.75 -24.00 -6.08
N LEU A 546 11.14 -23.59 -4.98
CA LEU A 546 11.25 -22.21 -4.45
C LEU A 546 12.64 -21.93 -3.88
N LYS A 547 13.25 -22.92 -3.20
CA LYS A 547 14.62 -22.86 -2.70
C LYS A 547 15.63 -22.77 -3.84
N GLU A 548 15.52 -23.64 -4.84
CA GLU A 548 16.32 -23.62 -6.09
C GLU A 548 16.30 -22.23 -6.75
N ALA A 549 15.11 -21.63 -6.89
CA ALA A 549 14.98 -20.29 -7.48
C ALA A 549 15.61 -19.19 -6.60
N SER A 550 15.51 -19.29 -5.27
CA SER A 550 16.12 -18.34 -4.33
C SER A 550 17.65 -18.42 -4.26
N GLU A 551 18.22 -19.61 -4.49
CA GLU A 551 19.67 -19.84 -4.53
C GLU A 551 20.24 -19.55 -5.94
N GLY A 552 19.41 -19.65 -6.98
CA GLY A 552 19.70 -19.43 -8.40
C GLY A 552 19.19 -18.10 -8.96
N GLU A 553 18.21 -18.14 -9.87
CA GLU A 553 17.87 -17.00 -10.75
C GLU A 553 17.29 -15.76 -10.02
N LEU A 554 16.64 -15.95 -8.87
CA LEU A 554 15.99 -14.90 -8.08
C LEU A 554 16.81 -14.49 -6.84
N LYS A 555 18.09 -14.88 -6.76
CA LYS A 555 18.96 -14.62 -5.62
C LYS A 555 19.03 -13.13 -5.26
N GLY A 556 18.74 -12.79 -4.00
CA GLY A 556 18.66 -11.41 -3.49
C GLY A 556 17.30 -10.73 -3.71
N ILE A 557 16.35 -11.40 -4.36
CA ILE A 557 14.97 -10.95 -4.64
C ILE A 557 13.98 -11.90 -3.97
N LEU A 558 14.13 -13.20 -4.20
CA LEU A 558 13.48 -14.29 -3.47
C LEU A 558 14.48 -14.86 -2.46
N ALA A 559 14.02 -15.10 -1.24
CA ALA A 559 14.70 -15.93 -0.24
C ALA A 559 13.76 -17.08 0.17
N TYR A 560 14.33 -18.07 0.86
CA TYR A 560 13.61 -19.23 1.39
C TYR A 560 14.15 -19.54 2.80
N THR A 561 13.27 -19.90 3.74
CA THR A 561 13.65 -20.27 5.10
C THR A 561 12.86 -21.47 5.64
N GLU A 562 13.50 -22.20 6.55
CA GLU A 562 12.92 -23.27 7.37
C GLU A 562 13.05 -22.96 8.87
N ASP A 563 13.47 -21.75 9.23
CA ASP A 563 13.51 -21.26 10.63
C ASP A 563 12.11 -20.84 11.09
N ASP A 564 11.81 -21.00 12.39
CA ASP A 564 10.50 -20.67 13.00
C ASP A 564 10.34 -19.16 13.25
N ILE A 565 10.37 -18.37 12.18
CA ILE A 565 10.41 -16.89 12.20
C ILE A 565 9.05 -16.21 12.43
N VAL A 566 9.10 -14.94 12.85
CA VAL A 566 7.95 -14.04 12.92
C VAL A 566 8.26 -12.67 12.29
N SER A 567 7.25 -11.81 12.14
CA SER A 567 7.37 -10.54 11.40
C SER A 567 8.42 -9.57 11.94
N SER A 568 8.79 -9.63 13.23
CA SER A 568 9.84 -8.78 13.79
C SER A 568 11.20 -9.03 13.14
N ASP A 569 11.46 -10.28 12.76
CA ASP A 569 12.80 -10.80 12.46
C ASP A 569 13.26 -10.41 11.05
N LEU A 570 12.35 -9.82 10.27
CA LEU A 570 12.54 -9.42 8.88
C LEU A 570 12.57 -7.89 8.70
N ASN A 571 12.57 -7.10 9.78
CA ASN A 571 12.74 -5.64 9.66
C ASN A 571 14.13 -5.31 9.13
N GLY A 572 14.18 -4.55 8.04
CA GLY A 572 15.42 -4.25 7.32
C GLY A 572 15.86 -5.38 6.36
N ASN A 573 15.02 -6.39 6.10
CA ASN A 573 15.35 -7.44 5.14
C ASN A 573 15.23 -6.92 3.69
N PRO A 574 16.27 -7.01 2.84
CA PRO A 574 16.28 -6.45 1.49
C PRO A 574 15.61 -7.33 0.42
N HIS A 575 15.15 -8.54 0.76
CA HIS A 575 14.45 -9.40 -0.21
C HIS A 575 13.01 -8.90 -0.46
N SER A 576 12.53 -9.11 -1.68
CA SER A 576 11.14 -8.79 -2.04
C SER A 576 10.15 -9.79 -1.47
N SER A 577 10.58 -11.05 -1.31
CA SER A 577 9.76 -12.21 -0.99
C SER A 577 10.63 -13.20 -0.22
N ILE A 578 10.23 -13.61 0.99
CA ILE A 578 10.92 -14.58 1.83
C ILE A 578 9.96 -15.74 2.08
N VAL A 579 10.10 -16.83 1.31
CA VAL A 579 9.25 -18.01 1.40
C VAL A 579 9.45 -18.69 2.74
N ASP A 580 8.34 -18.93 3.43
CA ASP A 580 8.28 -19.67 4.68
C ASP A 580 7.96 -21.14 4.36
N GLY A 581 8.97 -21.99 4.42
CA GLY A 581 8.87 -23.42 4.13
C GLY A 581 8.09 -24.23 5.18
N LYS A 582 7.77 -23.64 6.33
CA LYS A 582 7.02 -24.31 7.42
C LYS A 582 5.56 -23.84 7.53
N ALA A 583 5.28 -22.57 7.20
CA ALA A 583 3.94 -21.99 7.35
C ALA A 583 3.00 -22.30 6.16
N GLY A 584 3.52 -22.75 5.02
CA GLY A 584 2.69 -23.26 3.92
C GLY A 584 2.11 -24.64 4.19
N ILE A 585 1.08 -25.03 3.42
CA ILE A 585 0.40 -26.32 3.56
C ILE A 585 -0.28 -26.76 2.25
N SER A 586 -0.08 -28.01 1.85
CA SER A 586 -0.82 -28.65 0.75
C SER A 586 -2.05 -29.40 1.28
N LEU A 587 -3.23 -29.15 0.69
CA LEU A 587 -4.45 -29.93 0.96
C LEU A 587 -4.43 -31.26 0.19
N ASN A 588 -3.88 -31.22 -1.02
CA ASN A 588 -3.66 -32.36 -1.91
C ASN A 588 -2.60 -31.96 -2.95
N LYS A 589 -2.23 -32.88 -3.86
CA LYS A 589 -1.17 -32.64 -4.86
C LYS A 589 -1.37 -31.41 -5.75
N ASN A 590 -2.61 -30.97 -5.94
CA ASN A 590 -2.95 -29.90 -6.88
C ASN A 590 -3.42 -28.61 -6.21
N PHE A 591 -3.59 -28.57 -4.89
CA PHE A 591 -4.12 -27.40 -4.16
C PHE A 591 -3.30 -27.08 -2.92
N VAL A 592 -2.64 -25.93 -2.94
CA VAL A 592 -1.60 -25.55 -1.97
C VAL A 592 -1.78 -24.11 -1.48
N LYS A 593 -1.47 -23.89 -0.20
CA LYS A 593 -1.25 -22.59 0.42
C LYS A 593 0.23 -22.37 0.59
N LEU A 594 0.73 -21.24 0.09
CA LEU A 594 2.11 -20.80 0.21
C LEU A 594 2.17 -19.49 1.00
N VAL A 595 3.17 -19.38 1.87
CA VAL A 595 3.39 -18.22 2.72
C VAL A 595 4.71 -17.58 2.31
N SER A 596 4.70 -16.27 2.06
CA SER A 596 5.93 -15.51 1.81
C SER A 596 5.88 -14.15 2.50
N TRP A 597 6.88 -13.88 3.33
CA TRP A 597 7.04 -12.63 4.04
C TRP A 597 7.72 -11.56 3.18
N TYR A 598 7.57 -10.29 3.56
CA TYR A 598 8.27 -9.18 2.94
C TYR A 598 8.35 -7.97 3.87
N ASP A 599 9.52 -7.30 3.92
CA ASP A 599 9.58 -5.95 4.46
C ASP A 599 8.95 -4.99 3.44
N ASN A 600 7.73 -4.55 3.74
CA ASN A 600 6.94 -3.69 2.86
C ASN A 600 7.53 -2.27 2.70
N GLU A 601 8.55 -1.90 3.46
CA GLU A 601 9.32 -0.66 3.27
C GLU A 601 10.71 -0.94 2.72
N TRP A 602 11.50 -1.79 3.39
CA TRP A 602 12.92 -1.97 3.09
C TRP A 602 13.16 -2.79 1.82
N GLY A 603 12.57 -3.99 1.71
CA GLY A 603 12.67 -4.82 0.52
C GLY A 603 12.10 -4.14 -0.73
N TYR A 604 11.00 -3.40 -0.58
CA TYR A 604 10.46 -2.59 -1.68
C TYR A 604 11.38 -1.43 -2.07
N SER A 605 11.96 -0.71 -1.10
CA SER A 605 12.91 0.37 -1.37
C SER A 605 14.17 -0.13 -2.04
N ARG A 606 14.67 -1.32 -1.67
CA ARG A 606 15.78 -1.98 -2.36
C ARG A 606 15.46 -2.23 -3.84
N ARG A 607 14.23 -2.69 -4.14
CA ARG A 607 13.77 -2.88 -5.53
C ARG A 607 13.71 -1.59 -6.33
N VAL A 608 13.42 -0.44 -5.70
CA VAL A 608 13.51 0.87 -6.39
C VAL A 608 14.97 1.15 -6.78
N ILE A 609 15.94 0.93 -5.89
CA ILE A 609 17.38 1.08 -6.20
C ILE A 609 17.82 0.12 -7.31
N ASP A 610 17.44 -1.15 -7.23
CA ASP A 610 17.78 -2.17 -8.24
C ASP A 610 17.20 -1.82 -9.61
N LEU A 611 15.95 -1.33 -9.66
CA LEU A 611 15.29 -0.91 -10.89
C LEU A 611 15.99 0.32 -11.50
N LEU A 612 16.34 1.33 -10.68
CA LEU A 612 17.08 2.51 -11.12
C LEU A 612 18.43 2.15 -11.75
N ALA A 613 19.24 1.34 -11.05
CA ALA A 613 20.54 0.89 -11.56
C ALA A 613 20.39 0.02 -12.82
N TYR A 614 19.34 -0.80 -12.90
CA TYR A 614 19.05 -1.60 -14.09
C TYR A 614 18.67 -0.73 -15.31
N ILE A 615 17.71 0.19 -15.18
CA ILE A 615 17.26 1.01 -16.32
C ILE A 615 18.35 1.96 -16.79
N ALA A 616 19.14 2.54 -15.88
CA ALA A 616 20.26 3.39 -16.25
C ALA A 616 21.34 2.65 -17.05
N LYS A 617 21.57 1.36 -16.73
CA LYS A 617 22.46 0.49 -17.51
C LYS A 617 21.91 0.17 -18.91
N VAL A 618 20.59 0.01 -19.05
CA VAL A 618 19.95 -0.18 -20.37
C VAL A 618 19.99 1.12 -21.19
N ASP A 619 19.78 2.28 -20.55
CA ASP A 619 19.88 3.61 -21.15
C ASP A 619 21.32 4.06 -21.47
N GLY A 620 22.36 3.30 -21.06
CA GLY A 620 23.77 3.65 -21.26
C GLY A 620 24.32 4.75 -20.34
N ASN A 621 23.67 5.00 -19.20
CA ASN A 621 24.06 5.99 -18.19
C ASN A 621 24.76 5.38 -16.94
N ALA A 622 25.01 4.06 -16.89
CA ALA A 622 25.56 3.33 -15.72
C ALA A 622 26.69 2.33 -16.09
#